data_AF-A0A939AH06-F1
#
_entry.id   AF-A0A939AH06-F1
#
_cell.length_a   1.000
_cell.length_b   1.000
_cell.length_c   1.000
_cell.angle_alpha   90.00
_cell.angle_beta   90.00
_cell.angle_gamma   90.00
#
_symmetry.space_group_name_H-M   'P 1'
#
loop_
_entity.id
_entity.type
_entity.pdbx_description
1 polymer ?
#
loop_
_entity_poly.entity_id
_entity_poly.type
_entity_poly.pdbx_seq_one_letter_code
_entity_poly.pdbx_strand_id
1 'polypeptide(L)'
;MAVETLTLPLVAAQFGQIAVLSPLANVLALPAVPLAMVSSSLVLMLKPFGVAAIAGVAGWFAWLPSAWILVVARAIGDSAFAAWSFPRPPPTLLALFYLGTGVLLVFLHARSVGVPGGDTPAAIFVRARTYLTNRILVAGAVAALVAWLGFLVAPSRHGEIRVYARSDAVVLHALGRVVVLSAGRGGAALAADLGQAIPFWQVGLDVAFAKDAAERITLRDLPDRLRPRALFIPDWLPVTPGVPTWERAIREDRDLIIGDLRVALVARDDRAFAVVRRDIASHIILADPGLDAADLAPHAPAPRVSALVTRGGGSPGPDPLVPDVVIVRGTGSSPYGGTALHTRTLGDISLRLTGDGLAIARPRARS
;
A
#
# COMPACT_ATOMS: atom_id res chain seq x y z
N MET A 1 -6.37 27.53 -0.56
CA MET A 1 -7.80 27.73 -0.88
C MET A 1 -8.21 27.22 -2.25
N ALA A 2 -7.83 27.85 -3.38
CA ALA A 2 -8.31 27.43 -4.72
C ALA A 2 -7.93 25.98 -5.10
N VAL A 3 -6.71 25.56 -4.76
CA VAL A 3 -6.26 24.18 -4.99
C VAL A 3 -7.08 23.20 -4.15
N GLU A 4 -7.35 23.51 -2.88
CA GLU A 4 -8.14 22.65 -2.01
C GLU A 4 -9.59 22.52 -2.49
N THR A 5 -10.20 23.60 -3.00
CA THR A 5 -11.57 23.52 -3.55
C THR A 5 -11.63 22.63 -4.80
N LEU A 6 -10.56 22.59 -5.59
CA LEU A 6 -10.45 21.75 -6.78
C LEU A 6 -10.11 20.29 -6.45
N THR A 7 -9.35 20.02 -5.39
CA THR A 7 -8.94 18.66 -4.99
C THR A 7 -9.94 17.99 -4.07
N LEU A 8 -10.72 18.75 -3.27
CA LEU A 8 -11.64 18.20 -2.28
C LEU A 8 -12.67 17.22 -2.87
N PRO A 9 -13.31 17.47 -4.02
CA PRO A 9 -14.23 16.50 -4.64
C PRO A 9 -13.55 15.21 -5.06
N LEU A 10 -12.31 15.28 -5.56
CA LEU A 10 -11.52 14.11 -5.92
C LEU A 10 -11.14 13.29 -4.68
N VAL A 11 -10.70 13.97 -3.62
CA VAL A 11 -10.40 13.34 -2.32
C VAL A 11 -11.67 12.69 -1.76
N ALA A 12 -12.80 13.40 -1.78
CA ALA A 12 -14.09 12.86 -1.34
C ALA A 12 -14.52 11.63 -2.15
N ALA A 13 -14.35 11.66 -3.47
CA ALA A 13 -14.66 10.54 -4.36
C ALA A 13 -13.78 9.31 -4.08
N GLN A 14 -12.48 9.53 -3.88
CA GLN A 14 -11.51 8.46 -3.66
C GLN A 14 -11.65 7.82 -2.27
N PHE A 15 -11.77 8.64 -1.23
CA PHE A 15 -11.75 8.19 0.16
C PHE A 15 -13.14 7.98 0.76
N GLY A 16 -14.19 8.54 0.18
CA GLY A 16 -15.53 8.54 0.77
C GLY A 16 -15.60 9.32 2.10
N GLN A 17 -14.63 10.22 2.32
CA GLN A 17 -14.51 11.01 3.53
C GLN A 17 -14.06 12.41 3.16
N ILE A 18 -14.63 13.42 3.81
CA ILE A 18 -14.22 14.82 3.67
C ILE A 18 -13.56 15.24 4.98
N ALA A 19 -12.31 15.66 4.90
CA ALA A 19 -11.57 16.16 6.04
C ALA A 19 -12.01 17.60 6.36
N VAL A 20 -13.10 17.76 7.11
CA VAL A 20 -13.72 19.07 7.42
C VAL A 20 -12.75 20.00 8.13
N LEU A 21 -11.90 19.44 8.99
CA LEU A 21 -10.88 20.20 9.72
C LEU A 21 -9.56 20.37 8.96
N SER A 22 -9.45 19.86 7.72
CA SER A 22 -8.23 20.02 6.91
C SER A 22 -7.84 21.48 6.66
N PRO A 23 -8.75 22.43 6.39
CA PRO A 23 -8.38 23.84 6.23
C PRO A 23 -7.77 24.42 7.51
N LEU A 24 -8.31 24.04 8.67
CA LEU A 24 -7.77 24.48 9.96
C LEU A 24 -6.38 23.89 10.21
N ALA A 25 -6.19 22.60 9.90
CA ALA A 25 -4.89 21.96 9.96
C ALA A 25 -3.86 22.65 9.06
N ASN A 26 -4.27 23.00 7.84
CA ASN A 26 -3.41 23.69 6.89
C ASN A 26 -3.04 25.10 7.37
N VAL A 27 -3.97 25.86 7.95
CA VAL A 27 -3.68 27.19 8.53
C VAL A 27 -2.69 27.09 9.69
N LEU A 28 -2.85 26.11 10.57
CA LEU A 28 -1.96 25.91 11.73
C LEU A 28 -0.58 25.34 11.33
N ALA A 29 -0.52 24.54 10.27
CA ALA A 29 0.71 23.98 9.73
C ALA A 29 1.47 24.99 8.84
N LEU A 30 0.76 25.94 8.20
CA LEU A 30 1.31 26.83 7.16
C LEU A 30 2.59 27.56 7.59
N PRO A 31 2.71 28.12 8.82
CA PRO A 31 3.92 28.81 9.24
C PRO A 31 5.15 27.90 9.33
N ALA A 32 4.93 26.61 9.62
CA ALA A 32 6.00 25.64 9.77
C ALA A 32 6.46 25.03 8.44
N VAL A 33 5.63 25.04 7.40
CA VAL A 33 5.95 24.44 6.09
C VAL A 33 7.20 25.08 5.44
N PRO A 34 7.31 26.41 5.30
CA PRO A 34 8.52 27.03 4.73
C PRO A 34 9.77 26.70 5.54
N LEU A 35 9.65 26.70 6.88
CA LEU A 35 10.76 26.38 7.78
C LEU A 35 11.22 24.93 7.60
N ALA A 36 10.28 23.99 7.52
CA ALA A 36 10.57 22.57 7.27
C ALA A 36 11.23 22.38 5.89
N MET A 37 10.78 23.09 4.85
CA MET A 37 11.38 23.01 3.52
C MET A 37 12.80 23.55 3.49
N VAL A 38 13.04 24.75 4.02
CA VAL A 38 14.38 25.37 4.03
C VAL A 38 15.37 24.53 4.82
N SER A 39 14.98 24.11 6.03
CA SER A 39 15.84 23.30 6.91
C SER A 39 16.13 21.92 6.31
N SER A 40 15.14 21.22 5.76
CA SER A 40 15.34 19.92 5.10
C SER A 40 16.21 20.05 3.85
N SER A 41 16.04 21.12 3.08
CA SER A 41 16.88 21.41 1.92
C SER A 41 18.32 21.67 2.33
N LEU A 42 18.54 22.41 3.42
CA LEU A 42 19.86 22.67 3.96
C LEU A 42 20.56 21.38 4.40
N VAL A 43 19.84 20.48 5.08
CA VAL A 43 20.36 19.14 5.45
C VAL A 43 20.78 18.36 4.20
N LEU A 44 19.95 18.35 3.16
CA LEU A 44 20.23 17.66 1.91
C LEU A 44 21.46 18.25 1.19
N MET A 45 21.58 19.57 1.17
CA MET A 45 22.71 20.27 0.54
C MET A 45 24.01 20.12 1.32
N LEU A 46 23.98 20.09 2.65
CA LEU A 46 25.19 20.00 3.48
C LEU A 46 25.77 18.60 3.57
N LYS A 47 24.94 17.56 3.46
CA LYS A 47 25.35 16.15 3.54
C LYS A 47 26.53 15.77 2.62
N PRO A 48 26.58 16.16 1.33
CA PRO A 48 27.70 15.82 0.44
C PRO A 48 29.02 16.53 0.79
N PHE A 49 29.01 17.64 1.54
CA PHE A 49 30.23 18.40 1.88
C PHE A 49 30.99 17.83 3.10
N GLY A 50 30.55 16.70 3.66
CA GLY A 50 31.23 16.04 4.78
C GLY A 50 31.14 16.77 6.13
N VAL A 51 30.37 17.87 6.22
CA VAL A 51 30.17 18.65 7.45
C VAL A 51 29.10 18.05 8.36
N ALA A 52 29.38 16.85 8.91
CA ALA A 52 28.44 16.09 9.72
C ALA A 52 27.88 16.86 10.92
N ALA A 53 28.70 17.68 11.60
CA ALA A 53 28.27 18.47 12.75
C ALA A 53 27.21 19.52 12.38
N ILE A 54 27.41 20.25 11.28
CA ILE A 54 26.47 21.28 10.81
C ILE A 54 25.20 20.63 10.27
N ALA A 55 25.32 19.50 9.57
CA ALA A 55 24.17 18.72 9.12
C ALA A 55 23.33 18.21 10.31
N GLY A 56 23.96 17.85 11.43
CA GLY A 56 23.27 17.47 12.67
C GLY A 56 22.46 18.61 13.28
N VAL A 57 23.06 19.81 13.40
CA VAL A 57 22.36 21.01 13.88
C VAL A 57 21.21 21.40 12.95
N ALA A 58 21.44 21.38 11.63
CA ALA A 58 20.41 21.63 10.64
C ALA A 58 19.27 20.59 10.71
N GLY A 59 19.61 19.33 10.95
CA GLY A 59 18.64 18.25 11.16
C GLY A 59 17.77 18.48 12.40
N TRP A 60 18.37 18.98 13.48
CA TRP A 60 17.62 19.36 14.68
C TRP A 60 16.66 20.52 14.41
N PHE A 61 17.11 21.54 13.67
CA PHE A 61 16.24 22.63 13.22
C PHE A 61 15.15 22.16 12.24
N ALA A 62 15.41 21.15 11.41
CA ALA A 62 14.41 20.58 10.51
C ALA A 62 13.37 19.72 11.23
N TRP A 63 13.80 19.09 12.33
CA TRP A 63 12.93 18.27 13.16
C TRP A 63 11.82 19.09 13.81
N LEU A 64 12.12 20.27 14.36
CA LEU A 64 11.14 21.08 15.10
C LEU A 64 9.89 21.48 14.30
N PRO A 65 9.98 22.11 13.10
CA PRO A 65 8.81 22.43 12.29
C PRO A 65 8.12 21.19 11.75
N SER A 66 8.86 20.11 11.45
CA SER A 66 8.29 18.84 11.02
C SER A 66 7.46 18.18 12.14
N ALA A 67 7.97 18.21 13.37
CA ALA A 67 7.28 17.72 14.55
C ALA A 67 6.03 18.56 14.84
N TRP A 68 6.10 19.88 14.68
CA TRP A 68 4.92 20.75 14.79
C TRP A 68 3.82 20.36 13.81
N ILE A 69 4.15 20.20 12.52
CA ILE A 69 3.20 19.77 11.48
C ILE A 69 2.56 18.43 11.87
N LEU A 70 3.37 17.48 12.35
CA LEU A 70 2.88 16.17 12.78
C LEU A 70 1.94 16.26 13.99
N VAL A 71 2.29 17.07 15.00
CA VAL A 71 1.48 17.27 16.21
C VAL A 71 0.13 17.92 15.86
N VAL A 72 0.13 18.96 15.02
CA VAL A 72 -1.09 19.59 14.52
C VAL A 72 -1.95 18.60 13.76
N ALA A 73 -1.35 17.84 12.84
CA ALA A 73 -2.06 16.84 12.05
C ALA A 73 -2.68 15.74 12.93
N ARG A 74 -1.97 15.27 13.98
CA ARG A 74 -2.48 14.28 14.93
C ARG A 74 -3.59 14.85 15.82
N ALA A 75 -3.37 16.02 16.42
CA ALA A 75 -4.34 16.66 17.30
C ALA A 75 -5.68 16.91 16.58
N ILE A 76 -5.63 17.28 15.30
CA ILE A 76 -6.83 17.46 14.48
C ILE A 76 -7.40 16.13 13.99
N GLY A 77 -6.53 15.19 13.60
CA GLY A 77 -6.90 13.87 13.10
C GLY A 77 -7.59 12.98 14.13
N ASP A 78 -7.28 13.14 15.41
CA ASP A 78 -7.88 12.38 16.52
C ASP A 78 -9.27 12.91 16.92
N SER A 79 -9.70 14.05 16.38
CA SER A 79 -11.02 14.61 16.63
C SER A 79 -12.11 13.78 15.94
N ALA A 80 -13.25 13.58 16.62
CA ALA A 80 -14.44 12.96 16.02
C ALA A 80 -14.95 13.70 14.76
N PHE A 81 -14.60 14.99 14.62
CA PHE A 81 -14.95 15.82 13.48
C PHE A 81 -13.85 15.89 12.41
N ALA A 82 -12.76 15.13 12.56
CA ALA A 82 -11.66 15.13 11.61
C ALA A 82 -12.10 14.71 10.21
N ALA A 83 -12.97 13.70 10.13
CA ALA A 83 -13.49 13.16 8.90
C ALA A 83 -15.00 12.98 8.99
N TRP A 84 -15.72 13.60 8.05
CA TRP A 84 -17.13 13.27 7.84
C TRP A 84 -17.22 12.23 6.73
N SER A 85 -17.77 11.05 7.05
CA SER A 85 -18.09 10.03 6.07
C SER A 85 -19.18 10.52 5.11
N PHE A 86 -18.88 10.52 3.81
CA PHE A 86 -19.81 10.90 2.77
C PHE A 86 -19.98 9.71 1.80
N PRO A 87 -21.21 9.39 1.37
CA PRO A 87 -21.40 8.41 0.32
C PRO A 87 -20.54 8.77 -0.89
N ARG A 88 -19.86 7.78 -1.48
CA ARG A 88 -19.01 8.03 -2.66
C ARG A 88 -19.87 8.64 -3.78
N PRO A 89 -19.59 9.87 -4.23
CA PRO A 89 -20.35 10.49 -5.29
C PRO A 89 -20.24 9.66 -6.58
N PRO A 90 -21.32 9.58 -7.38
CA PRO A 90 -21.25 8.89 -8.65
C PRO A 90 -20.25 9.60 -9.59
N PRO A 91 -19.54 8.88 -10.47
CA PRO A 91 -18.53 9.47 -11.38
C PRO A 91 -19.09 10.60 -12.25
N THR A 92 -20.39 10.54 -12.57
CA THR A 92 -21.11 11.57 -13.34
C THR A 92 -21.16 12.90 -12.60
N LEU A 93 -21.40 12.89 -11.28
CA LEU A 93 -21.42 14.12 -10.48
C LEU A 93 -20.04 14.76 -10.40
N LEU A 94 -18.98 13.95 -10.28
CA LEU A 94 -17.61 14.43 -10.29
C LEU A 94 -17.24 15.06 -11.65
N ALA A 95 -17.64 14.42 -12.75
CA ALA A 95 -17.44 14.96 -14.10
C ALA A 95 -18.18 16.28 -14.31
N LEU A 96 -19.45 16.37 -13.88
CA LEU A 96 -20.25 17.59 -13.94
C LEU A 96 -19.64 18.71 -13.11
N PHE A 97 -19.13 18.40 -11.90
CA PHE A 97 -18.44 19.38 -11.06
C PHE A 97 -17.22 19.97 -11.77
N TYR A 98 -16.33 19.13 -12.31
CA TYR A 98 -15.13 19.60 -13.00
C TYR A 98 -15.44 20.37 -14.28
N LEU A 99 -16.44 19.91 -15.05
CA LEU A 99 -16.90 20.60 -16.25
C LEU A 99 -17.47 21.98 -15.91
N GLY A 100 -18.35 22.07 -14.90
CA GLY A 100 -18.92 23.33 -14.42
C GLY A 100 -17.84 24.29 -13.89
N THR A 101 -16.88 23.79 -13.11
CA THR A 101 -15.77 24.59 -12.59
C THR A 101 -14.87 25.09 -13.72
N GLY A 102 -14.59 24.25 -14.72
CA GLY A 102 -13.86 24.63 -15.92
C GLY A 102 -14.55 25.74 -16.71
N VAL A 103 -15.86 25.60 -16.97
CA VAL A 103 -16.67 26.63 -17.65
C VAL A 103 -16.68 27.94 -16.86
N LEU A 104 -16.86 27.88 -15.54
CA LEU A 104 -16.84 29.06 -14.66
C LEU A 104 -15.48 29.76 -14.70
N LEU A 105 -14.38 29.02 -14.65
CA LEU A 105 -13.03 29.59 -14.73
C LEU A 105 -12.78 30.26 -16.08
N VAL A 106 -13.21 29.65 -17.18
CA VAL A 106 -13.12 30.25 -18.52
C VAL A 106 -13.94 31.53 -18.59
N PHE A 107 -15.17 31.53 -18.06
CA PHE A 107 -16.04 32.70 -18.01
C PHE A 107 -15.46 33.84 -17.17
N LEU A 108 -14.97 33.55 -15.96
CA LEU A 108 -14.33 34.53 -15.09
C LEU A 108 -13.06 35.08 -15.72
N HIS A 109 -12.26 34.22 -16.36
CA HIS A 109 -11.06 34.65 -17.08
C HIS A 109 -11.41 35.60 -18.22
N ALA A 110 -12.39 35.24 -19.07
CA ALA A 110 -12.87 36.08 -20.16
C ALA A 110 -13.34 37.47 -19.67
N ARG A 111 -14.01 37.53 -18.51
CA ARG A 111 -14.44 38.79 -17.89
C ARG A 111 -13.27 39.60 -17.32
N SER A 112 -12.30 38.94 -16.70
CA SER A 112 -11.14 39.59 -16.05
C SER A 112 -10.16 40.22 -17.03
N VAL A 113 -10.03 39.64 -18.23
CA VAL A 113 -9.12 40.15 -19.28
C VAL A 113 -9.66 41.45 -19.89
N GLY A 114 -10.87 41.88 -19.51
CA GLY A 114 -11.37 43.22 -19.77
C GLY A 114 -11.14 43.63 -21.22
N VAL A 115 -11.57 42.78 -22.17
CA VAL A 115 -11.39 43.02 -23.60
C VAL A 115 -12.02 44.39 -23.90
N PRO A 116 -11.23 45.44 -24.12
CA PRO A 116 -11.77 46.77 -24.38
C PRO A 116 -12.55 46.70 -25.69
N GLY A 117 -13.78 47.23 -25.67
CA GLY A 117 -14.80 46.96 -26.67
C GLY A 117 -14.32 47.07 -28.13
N GLY A 118 -14.65 46.04 -28.92
CA GLY A 118 -14.48 46.03 -30.38
C GLY A 118 -14.03 44.70 -30.98
N ASP A 119 -13.37 43.85 -30.19
CA ASP A 119 -12.82 42.60 -30.72
C ASP A 119 -13.93 41.58 -31.00
N THR A 120 -14.08 41.22 -32.28
CA THR A 120 -14.98 40.14 -32.74
C THR A 120 -14.69 38.84 -31.97
N PRO A 121 -15.69 37.97 -31.72
CA PRO A 121 -15.52 36.72 -30.97
C PRO A 121 -14.39 35.82 -31.52
N ALA A 122 -14.05 35.97 -32.80
CA ALA A 122 -12.91 35.31 -33.44
C ALA A 122 -11.54 35.78 -32.91
N ALA A 123 -11.36 37.08 -32.64
CA ALA A 123 -10.10 37.63 -32.11
C ALA A 123 -9.84 37.19 -30.66
N ILE A 124 -10.92 37.09 -29.86
CA ILE A 124 -10.88 36.49 -28.52
C ILE A 124 -10.45 35.03 -28.61
N PHE A 125 -11.00 34.26 -29.56
CA PHE A 125 -10.66 32.86 -29.76
C PHE A 125 -9.20 32.65 -30.19
N VAL A 126 -8.66 33.51 -31.06
CA VAL A 126 -7.26 33.42 -31.51
C VAL A 126 -6.28 33.77 -30.39
N ARG A 127 -6.49 34.86 -29.62
CA ARG A 127 -5.65 35.20 -28.46
C ARG A 127 -5.77 34.17 -27.34
N ALA A 128 -6.98 33.71 -27.07
CA ALA A 128 -7.22 32.62 -26.14
C ALA A 128 -6.44 31.38 -26.58
N ARG A 129 -6.46 31.02 -27.87
CA ARG A 129 -5.69 29.90 -28.42
C ARG A 129 -4.19 30.06 -28.21
N THR A 130 -3.58 31.21 -28.47
CA THR A 130 -2.12 31.38 -28.28
C THR A 130 -1.73 31.36 -26.79
N TYR A 131 -2.49 32.01 -25.92
CA TYR A 131 -2.27 31.94 -24.46
C TYR A 131 -2.54 30.56 -23.90
N LEU A 132 -3.58 29.87 -24.36
CA LEU A 132 -3.84 28.47 -24.04
C LEU A 132 -2.70 27.61 -24.53
N THR A 133 -2.17 27.82 -25.74
CA THR A 133 -1.16 26.93 -26.31
C THR A 133 0.13 26.96 -25.48
N ASN A 134 0.62 28.14 -25.10
CA ASN A 134 1.79 28.23 -24.22
C ASN A 134 1.51 27.68 -22.81
N ARG A 135 0.34 27.95 -22.23
CA ARG A 135 0.00 27.42 -20.90
C ARG A 135 -0.29 25.93 -20.91
N ILE A 136 -0.87 25.39 -21.97
CA ILE A 136 -1.10 23.96 -22.18
C ILE A 136 0.23 23.26 -22.43
N LEU A 137 1.17 23.88 -23.14
CA LEU A 137 2.52 23.34 -23.30
C LEU A 137 3.25 23.28 -21.96
N VAL A 138 3.21 24.35 -21.15
CA VAL A 138 3.82 24.34 -19.82
C VAL A 138 3.12 23.37 -18.88
N ALA A 139 1.78 23.40 -18.82
CA ALA A 139 1.00 22.48 -18.00
C ALA A 139 1.18 21.03 -18.45
N GLY A 140 1.26 20.79 -19.75
CA GLY A 140 1.52 19.49 -20.37
C GLY A 140 2.93 18.99 -20.07
N ALA A 141 3.94 19.87 -20.11
CA ALA A 141 5.31 19.54 -19.74
C ALA A 141 5.41 19.21 -18.23
N VAL A 142 4.76 19.99 -17.36
CA VAL A 142 4.68 19.71 -15.93
C VAL A 142 3.93 18.40 -15.67
N ALA A 143 2.79 18.17 -16.32
CA ALA A 143 2.02 16.93 -16.20
C ALA A 143 2.83 15.72 -16.70
N ALA A 144 3.56 15.85 -17.80
CA ALA A 144 4.44 14.81 -18.33
C ALA A 144 5.60 14.52 -17.36
N LEU A 145 6.21 15.56 -16.77
CA LEU A 145 7.25 15.40 -15.76
C LEU A 145 6.72 14.71 -14.49
N VAL A 146 5.54 15.10 -14.00
CA VAL A 146 4.90 14.46 -12.84
C VAL A 146 4.51 13.03 -13.16
N ALA A 147 3.97 12.75 -14.34
CA ALA A 147 3.66 11.40 -14.79
C ALA A 147 4.93 10.54 -14.92
N TRP A 148 6.03 11.11 -15.41
CA TRP A 148 7.32 10.45 -15.52
C TRP A 148 7.92 10.14 -14.14
N LEU A 149 7.92 11.11 -13.22
CA LEU A 149 8.34 10.89 -11.83
C LEU A 149 7.45 9.86 -11.13
N GLY A 150 6.14 9.92 -11.36
CA GLY A 150 5.18 8.94 -10.88
C GLY A 150 5.45 7.54 -11.43
N PHE A 151 5.87 7.42 -12.68
CA PHE A 151 6.30 6.16 -13.29
C PHE A 151 7.58 5.61 -12.65
N LEU A 152 8.57 6.47 -12.36
CA LEU A 152 9.81 6.07 -11.68
C LEU A 152 9.58 5.64 -10.22
N VAL A 153 8.58 6.23 -9.55
CA VAL A 153 8.17 5.90 -8.18
C VAL A 153 7.06 4.83 -8.15
N ALA A 154 6.56 4.41 -9.33
CA ALA A 154 5.45 3.47 -9.40
C ALA A 154 5.81 2.19 -8.65
N PRO A 155 4.88 1.62 -7.87
CA PRO A 155 5.11 0.37 -7.16
C PRO A 155 5.64 -0.67 -8.14
N SER A 156 6.75 -1.31 -7.77
CA SER A 156 7.38 -2.28 -8.65
C SER A 156 6.34 -3.35 -9.02
N ARG A 157 6.27 -3.78 -10.29
CA ARG A 157 5.38 -4.86 -10.76
C ARG A 157 5.71 -6.24 -10.14
N HIS A 158 6.58 -6.26 -9.16
CA HIS A 158 7.03 -7.46 -8.48
C HIS A 158 6.18 -7.64 -7.23
N GLY A 159 5.67 -8.86 -7.03
CA GLY A 159 5.08 -9.22 -5.75
C GLY A 159 6.16 -9.16 -4.67
N GLU A 160 5.88 -8.50 -3.57
CA GLU A 160 6.73 -8.49 -2.38
C GLU A 160 5.97 -9.17 -1.24
N ILE A 161 6.55 -10.23 -0.68
CA ILE A 161 6.04 -10.87 0.54
C ILE A 161 6.82 -10.29 1.70
N ARG A 162 6.09 -9.77 2.69
CA ARG A 162 6.64 -9.24 3.93
C ARG A 162 6.11 -10.04 5.10
N VAL A 163 7.02 -10.41 5.99
CA VAL A 163 6.70 -11.02 7.27
C VAL A 163 6.97 -9.98 8.35
N TYR A 164 5.93 -9.65 9.12
CA TYR A 164 5.99 -8.65 10.18
C TYR A 164 6.25 -9.32 11.52
N ALA A 165 7.37 -8.98 12.16
CA ALA A 165 7.77 -9.65 13.41
C ALA A 165 6.90 -9.29 14.62
N ARG A 166 6.12 -8.18 14.57
CA ARG A 166 5.32 -7.73 15.72
C ARG A 166 3.93 -8.38 15.74
N SER A 167 3.31 -8.54 14.59
CA SER A 167 2.00 -9.19 14.46
C SER A 167 2.08 -10.66 14.06
N ASP A 168 3.26 -11.16 13.68
CA ASP A 168 3.47 -12.43 12.98
C ASP A 168 2.67 -12.52 11.66
N ALA A 169 2.27 -11.37 11.12
CA ALA A 169 1.47 -11.30 9.91
C ALA A 169 2.33 -11.51 8.67
N VAL A 170 1.79 -12.24 7.71
CA VAL A 170 2.39 -12.42 6.38
C VAL A 170 1.53 -11.68 5.37
N VAL A 171 2.12 -10.66 4.76
CA VAL A 171 1.43 -9.77 3.82
C VAL A 171 2.10 -9.84 2.46
N LEU A 172 1.30 -10.06 1.42
CA LEU A 172 1.72 -10.01 0.03
C LEU A 172 1.24 -8.70 -0.59
N HIS A 173 2.20 -7.90 -1.05
CA HIS A 173 1.99 -6.71 -1.85
C HIS A 173 2.20 -7.05 -3.31
N ALA A 174 1.15 -7.01 -4.13
CA ALA A 174 1.29 -7.29 -5.56
C ALA A 174 0.37 -6.42 -6.40
N LEU A 175 0.93 -5.79 -7.44
CA LEU A 175 0.18 -4.98 -8.42
C LEU A 175 -0.71 -3.89 -7.78
N GLY A 176 -0.21 -3.29 -6.69
CA GLY A 176 -0.97 -2.28 -5.93
C GLY A 176 -2.09 -2.86 -5.08
N ARG A 177 -2.19 -4.18 -4.94
CA ARG A 177 -3.10 -4.87 -4.03
C ARG A 177 -2.36 -5.38 -2.80
N VAL A 178 -3.06 -5.43 -1.68
CA VAL A 178 -2.53 -5.93 -0.40
C VAL A 178 -3.36 -7.12 0.04
N VAL A 179 -2.68 -8.24 0.23
CA VAL A 179 -3.26 -9.52 0.59
C VAL A 179 -2.65 -9.97 1.90
N VAL A 180 -3.47 -10.18 2.92
CA VAL A 180 -3.00 -10.72 4.21
C VAL A 180 -3.15 -12.23 4.19
N LEU A 181 -2.04 -12.94 4.07
CA LEU A 181 -1.96 -14.41 4.00
C LEU A 181 -2.04 -15.06 5.38
N SER A 182 -1.61 -14.35 6.42
CA SER A 182 -1.79 -14.70 7.82
C SER A 182 -1.94 -13.39 8.60
N ALA A 183 -2.98 -13.28 9.41
CA ALA A 183 -3.22 -12.11 10.23
C ALA A 183 -2.38 -12.12 11.52
N GLY A 184 -1.92 -13.31 11.94
CA GLY A 184 -1.24 -13.52 13.20
C GLY A 184 -2.13 -13.22 14.40
N ARG A 185 -1.53 -12.98 15.57
CA ARG A 185 -2.27 -12.80 16.83
C ARG A 185 -2.32 -11.33 17.23
N GLY A 186 -3.51 -10.72 17.12
CA GLY A 186 -3.81 -9.41 17.72
C GLY A 186 -4.03 -8.28 16.72
N GLY A 187 -5.27 -7.75 16.69
CA GLY A 187 -5.71 -6.75 15.72
C GLY A 187 -4.95 -5.41 15.80
N ALA A 188 -4.55 -4.99 17.02
CA ALA A 188 -3.81 -3.75 17.21
C ALA A 188 -2.38 -3.82 16.66
N ALA A 189 -1.69 -4.94 16.87
CA ALA A 189 -0.34 -5.17 16.33
C ALA A 189 -0.39 -5.22 14.80
N LEU A 190 -1.33 -6.00 14.25
CA LEU A 190 -1.57 -6.07 12.81
C LEU A 190 -1.91 -4.69 12.21
N ALA A 191 -2.79 -3.92 12.85
CA ALA A 191 -3.15 -2.58 12.37
C ALA A 191 -1.96 -1.62 12.36
N ALA A 192 -1.08 -1.72 13.35
CA ALA A 192 0.14 -0.91 13.41
C ALA A 192 1.12 -1.29 12.29
N ASP A 193 1.32 -2.59 12.06
CA ASP A 193 2.22 -3.10 11.02
C ASP A 193 1.68 -2.79 9.62
N LEU A 194 0.38 -3.02 9.38
CA LEU A 194 -0.30 -2.64 8.14
C LEU A 194 -0.27 -1.13 7.91
N GLY A 195 -0.37 -0.32 8.97
CA GLY A 195 -0.25 1.13 8.89
C GLY A 195 1.13 1.61 8.43
N GLN A 196 2.19 0.82 8.67
CA GLN A 196 3.53 1.09 8.15
C GLN A 196 3.76 0.48 6.76
N ALA A 197 3.11 -0.65 6.50
CA ALA A 197 3.23 -1.42 5.27
C ALA A 197 2.52 -0.80 4.09
N ILE A 198 1.28 -0.36 4.33
CA ILE A 198 0.34 0.06 3.32
C ILE A 198 0.51 1.57 3.14
N PRO A 199 0.65 2.04 1.89
CA PRO A 199 0.63 3.47 1.64
C PRO A 199 -0.66 4.11 2.14
N PHE A 200 -0.59 5.30 2.74
CA PHE A 200 -1.75 5.95 3.34
C PHE A 200 -2.94 6.17 2.37
N TRP A 201 -2.71 6.17 1.07
CA TRP A 201 -3.73 6.33 0.03
C TRP A 201 -4.47 5.05 -0.34
N GLN A 202 -3.99 3.88 0.10
CA GLN A 202 -4.61 2.60 -0.22
C GLN A 202 -5.73 2.29 0.79
N VAL A 203 -6.97 2.28 0.29
CA VAL A 203 -8.18 2.15 1.09
C VAL A 203 -8.61 0.67 1.16
N GLY A 204 -8.22 0.02 2.25
CA GLY A 204 -8.61 -1.34 2.58
C GLY A 204 -7.63 -2.41 2.13
N LEU A 205 -7.72 -3.55 2.79
CA LEU A 205 -7.12 -4.79 2.33
C LEU A 205 -8.00 -5.34 1.19
N ASP A 206 -7.40 -5.82 0.11
CA ASP A 206 -8.18 -6.42 -0.96
C ASP A 206 -8.73 -7.77 -0.50
N VAL A 207 -7.85 -8.57 0.08
CA VAL A 207 -8.15 -9.92 0.56
C VAL A 207 -7.42 -10.20 1.86
N ALA A 208 -8.08 -10.85 2.79
CA ALA A 208 -7.44 -11.47 3.94
C ALA A 208 -7.83 -12.95 4.05
N PHE A 209 -6.91 -13.73 4.57
CA PHE A 209 -7.09 -15.14 4.87
C PHE A 209 -7.10 -15.31 6.39
N ALA A 210 -8.13 -15.97 6.91
CA ALA A 210 -8.20 -16.36 8.32
C ALA A 210 -7.98 -17.86 8.42
N LYS A 211 -6.82 -18.28 8.96
CA LYS A 211 -6.50 -19.71 9.12
C LYS A 211 -7.31 -20.37 10.22
N ASP A 212 -7.63 -19.61 11.25
CA ASP A 212 -8.37 -20.08 12.42
C ASP A 212 -9.34 -19.01 12.95
N ALA A 213 -10.07 -19.36 14.00
CA ALA A 213 -11.02 -18.45 14.64
C ALA A 213 -10.36 -17.22 15.28
N ALA A 214 -9.10 -17.33 15.75
CA ALA A 214 -8.38 -16.25 16.40
C ALA A 214 -7.90 -15.20 15.39
N GLU A 215 -7.41 -15.63 14.22
CA GLU A 215 -7.08 -14.75 13.10
C GLU A 215 -8.34 -14.07 12.55
N ARG A 216 -9.48 -14.80 12.49
CA ARG A 216 -10.77 -14.21 12.10
C ARG A 216 -11.18 -13.07 13.03
N ILE A 217 -11.06 -13.24 14.35
CA ILE A 217 -11.33 -12.18 15.33
C ILE A 217 -10.35 -11.02 15.14
N THR A 218 -9.06 -11.32 14.96
CA THR A 218 -8.00 -10.33 14.70
C THR A 218 -8.33 -9.47 13.48
N LEU A 219 -8.81 -10.06 12.39
CA LEU A 219 -9.21 -9.35 11.17
C LEU A 219 -10.51 -8.54 11.35
N ARG A 220 -11.43 -9.01 12.20
CA ARG A 220 -12.67 -8.30 12.53
C ARG A 220 -12.42 -7.04 13.37
N ASP A 221 -11.42 -7.10 14.24
CA ASP A 221 -10.99 -6.01 15.12
C ASP A 221 -10.18 -4.94 14.38
N LEU A 222 -9.85 -5.15 13.09
CA LEU A 222 -9.20 -4.13 12.29
C LEU A 222 -10.11 -2.89 12.14
N PRO A 223 -9.52 -1.68 12.17
CA PRO A 223 -10.22 -0.45 11.86
C PRO A 223 -10.92 -0.54 10.50
N ASP A 224 -12.07 0.10 10.34
CA ASP A 224 -12.89 0.02 9.11
C ASP A 224 -12.09 0.28 7.82
N ARG A 225 -11.12 1.20 7.87
CA ARG A 225 -10.23 1.53 6.74
C ARG A 225 -9.32 0.39 6.29
N LEU A 226 -9.01 -0.55 7.19
CA LEU A 226 -8.13 -1.71 6.96
C LEU A 226 -8.93 -3.01 6.83
N ARG A 227 -10.26 -2.96 6.90
CA ARG A 227 -11.07 -4.18 6.76
C ARG A 227 -10.88 -4.77 5.35
N PRO A 228 -10.72 -6.10 5.25
CA PRO A 228 -10.61 -6.75 3.97
C PRO A 228 -11.91 -6.68 3.19
N ARG A 229 -11.82 -6.42 1.88
CA ARG A 229 -12.99 -6.43 0.99
C ARG A 229 -13.54 -7.84 0.81
N ALA A 230 -12.67 -8.84 0.85
CA ALA A 230 -13.04 -10.24 0.90
C ALA A 230 -12.24 -10.95 2.00
N LEU A 231 -12.95 -11.68 2.85
CA LEU A 231 -12.36 -12.58 3.83
C LEU A 231 -12.53 -14.02 3.33
N PHE A 232 -11.42 -14.72 3.20
CA PHE A 232 -11.44 -16.16 2.94
C PHE A 232 -11.39 -16.90 4.28
N ILE A 233 -12.34 -17.81 4.43
CA ILE A 233 -12.52 -18.64 5.61
C ILE A 233 -12.56 -20.08 5.10
N PRO A 234 -11.72 -21.00 5.63
CA PRO A 234 -11.77 -22.42 5.28
C PRO A 234 -13.14 -23.02 5.59
N ASP A 235 -13.59 -23.98 4.80
CA ASP A 235 -14.95 -24.54 4.91
C ASP A 235 -15.19 -25.27 6.24
N TRP A 236 -14.12 -25.73 6.90
CA TRP A 236 -14.17 -26.36 8.22
C TRP A 236 -14.32 -25.37 9.38
N LEU A 237 -14.08 -24.08 9.15
CA LEU A 237 -14.21 -23.07 10.21
C LEU A 237 -15.69 -22.66 10.34
N PRO A 238 -16.31 -22.83 11.52
CA PRO A 238 -17.74 -22.61 11.67
C PRO A 238 -18.15 -21.16 11.37
N VAL A 239 -19.04 -20.99 10.39
CA VAL A 239 -19.62 -19.69 10.05
C VAL A 239 -20.69 -19.34 11.10
N THR A 240 -20.34 -18.43 12.00
CA THR A 240 -21.26 -17.94 13.05
C THR A 240 -22.44 -17.21 12.40
N PRO A 241 -23.71 -17.58 12.59
CA PRO A 241 -24.83 -16.86 11.97
C PRO A 241 -24.83 -15.37 12.36
N GLY A 242 -25.15 -14.49 11.41
CA GLY A 242 -25.13 -13.02 11.59
C GLY A 242 -23.85 -12.33 11.13
N VAL A 243 -23.00 -13.03 10.36
CA VAL A 243 -21.77 -12.44 9.84
C VAL A 243 -22.05 -11.29 8.85
N PRO A 244 -21.36 -10.14 8.96
CA PRO A 244 -21.48 -9.08 7.98
C PRO A 244 -21.11 -9.55 6.56
N THR A 245 -21.79 -8.99 5.57
CA THR A 245 -21.71 -9.41 4.14
C THR A 245 -20.32 -9.39 3.50
N TRP A 246 -19.33 -8.69 4.08
CA TRP A 246 -17.94 -8.70 3.63
C TRP A 246 -17.19 -9.98 4.01
N GLU A 247 -17.67 -10.73 5.00
CA GLU A 247 -17.20 -12.08 5.33
C GLU A 247 -17.92 -13.17 4.50
N ARG A 248 -18.58 -12.83 3.38
CA ARG A 248 -19.08 -13.85 2.46
C ARG A 248 -17.88 -14.62 1.90
N ALA A 249 -17.61 -15.76 2.53
CA ALA A 249 -16.55 -16.68 2.21
C ALA A 249 -16.58 -16.96 0.70
N ILE A 250 -15.48 -16.59 0.04
CA ILE A 250 -15.18 -17.18 -1.25
C ILE A 250 -14.82 -18.62 -0.91
N ARG A 251 -15.75 -19.55 -1.22
CA ARG A 251 -15.58 -20.98 -0.97
C ARG A 251 -14.33 -21.50 -1.68
N GLU A 252 -13.75 -22.53 -1.07
CA GLU A 252 -12.45 -23.17 -1.31
C GLU A 252 -12.09 -23.41 -2.79
N ASP A 253 -13.09 -23.57 -3.65
CA ASP A 253 -12.94 -23.97 -5.05
C ASP A 253 -12.60 -22.82 -6.04
N ARG A 254 -12.28 -21.63 -5.53
CA ARG A 254 -11.92 -20.48 -6.39
C ARG A 254 -10.49 -20.02 -6.16
N ASP A 255 -9.64 -20.32 -7.13
CA ASP A 255 -8.37 -19.62 -7.35
C ASP A 255 -8.63 -18.10 -7.31
N LEU A 256 -8.00 -17.41 -6.37
CA LEU A 256 -8.03 -15.96 -6.35
C LEU A 256 -6.99 -15.44 -7.35
N ILE A 257 -7.47 -14.89 -8.46
CA ILE A 257 -6.61 -14.30 -9.49
C ILE A 257 -6.36 -12.81 -9.17
N ILE A 258 -5.13 -12.50 -8.78
CA ILE A 258 -4.63 -11.15 -8.51
C ILE A 258 -3.63 -10.77 -9.59
N GLY A 259 -4.16 -10.30 -10.73
CA GLY A 259 -3.34 -10.03 -11.91
C GLY A 259 -2.71 -11.30 -12.46
N ASP A 260 -1.38 -11.41 -12.41
CA ASP A 260 -0.60 -12.61 -12.83
C ASP A 260 -0.42 -13.64 -11.71
N LEU A 261 -0.85 -13.33 -10.48
CA LEU A 261 -0.75 -14.22 -9.33
C LEU A 261 -2.06 -14.99 -9.14
N ARG A 262 -1.98 -16.31 -9.08
CA ARG A 262 -3.06 -17.17 -8.61
C ARG A 262 -2.77 -17.55 -7.17
N VAL A 263 -3.64 -17.16 -6.25
CA VAL A 263 -3.57 -17.62 -4.87
C VAL A 263 -4.61 -18.72 -4.73
N ALA A 264 -4.15 -19.96 -4.64
CA ALA A 264 -4.99 -21.11 -4.34
C ALA A 264 -4.92 -21.34 -2.82
N LEU A 265 -6.08 -21.47 -2.19
CA LEU A 265 -6.16 -22.02 -0.85
C LEU A 265 -6.21 -23.53 -0.97
N VAL A 266 -5.45 -24.20 -0.14
CA VAL A 266 -5.56 -25.63 0.03
C VAL A 266 -5.75 -25.86 1.52
N ALA A 267 -6.89 -26.44 1.87
CA ALA A 267 -7.14 -26.92 3.22
C ALA A 267 -6.99 -28.44 3.24
N ARG A 268 -6.31 -28.95 4.27
CA ARG A 268 -6.15 -30.38 4.49
C ARG A 268 -5.97 -30.63 5.98
N ASP A 269 -6.66 -31.63 6.52
CA ASP A 269 -6.49 -32.12 7.90
C ASP A 269 -6.52 -30.99 8.95
N ASP A 270 -7.59 -30.18 8.94
CA ASP A 270 -7.81 -29.01 9.82
C ASP A 270 -6.76 -27.89 9.73
N ARG A 271 -5.99 -27.87 8.64
CA ARG A 271 -5.02 -26.82 8.35
C ARG A 271 -5.31 -26.16 7.02
N ALA A 272 -5.09 -24.85 6.94
CA ALA A 272 -5.24 -24.09 5.72
C ALA A 272 -3.91 -23.44 5.32
N PHE A 273 -3.52 -23.60 4.06
CA PHE A 273 -2.33 -22.97 3.51
C PHE A 273 -2.66 -22.21 2.22
N ALA A 274 -1.94 -21.11 2.00
CA ALA A 274 -2.03 -20.32 0.79
C ALA A 274 -0.87 -20.70 -0.15
N VAL A 275 -1.23 -21.19 -1.33
CA VAL A 275 -0.30 -21.45 -2.43
C VAL A 275 -0.37 -20.27 -3.38
N VAL A 276 0.70 -19.48 -3.43
CA VAL A 276 0.81 -18.36 -4.36
C VAL A 276 1.59 -18.82 -5.59
N ARG A 277 0.92 -18.80 -6.75
CA ARG A 277 1.47 -19.20 -8.05
C ARG A 277 1.60 -18.00 -8.96
N ARG A 278 2.81 -17.73 -9.44
CA ARG A 278 3.10 -16.74 -10.48
C ARG A 278 3.57 -17.52 -11.70
N ASP A 279 2.66 -17.80 -12.63
CA ASP A 279 2.90 -18.64 -13.81
C ASP A 279 3.10 -20.16 -13.53
N ILE A 280 3.29 -20.97 -14.57
CA ILE A 280 3.28 -22.44 -14.50
C ILE A 280 4.38 -22.99 -13.57
N ALA A 281 5.49 -22.28 -13.40
CA ALA A 281 6.73 -22.80 -12.80
C ALA A 281 7.01 -22.39 -11.35
N SER A 282 6.44 -21.31 -10.81
CA SER A 282 6.81 -20.81 -9.47
C SER A 282 5.67 -20.96 -8.46
N HIS A 283 5.95 -21.69 -7.37
CA HIS A 283 5.02 -21.94 -6.27
C HIS A 283 5.65 -21.40 -4.99
N ILE A 284 4.86 -20.71 -4.16
CA ILE A 284 5.25 -20.36 -2.81
C ILE A 284 4.19 -20.96 -1.91
N ILE A 285 4.61 -21.81 -0.98
CA ILE A 285 3.72 -22.48 -0.06
C ILE A 285 3.93 -21.86 1.31
N LEU A 286 2.95 -21.13 1.81
CA LEU A 286 2.98 -20.67 3.19
C LEU A 286 2.31 -21.73 4.04
N ALA A 287 3.12 -22.59 4.64
CA ALA A 287 2.66 -23.67 5.52
C ALA A 287 2.72 -23.24 6.99
N ASP A 288 1.89 -23.86 7.82
CA ASP A 288 1.96 -23.77 9.28
C ASP A 288 3.27 -24.45 9.77
N PRO A 289 3.99 -23.94 10.79
CA PRO A 289 5.21 -24.52 11.37
C PRO A 289 5.17 -25.99 11.86
N GLY A 290 4.14 -26.77 11.54
CA GLY A 290 4.04 -28.19 11.85
C GLY A 290 3.74 -29.10 10.66
N LEU A 291 3.79 -28.61 9.42
CA LEU A 291 3.53 -29.44 8.22
C LEU A 291 4.79 -30.15 7.74
N ASP A 292 4.67 -31.45 7.48
CA ASP A 292 5.75 -32.23 6.90
C ASP A 292 5.88 -31.93 5.40
N ALA A 293 7.09 -31.88 4.87
CA ALA A 293 7.32 -31.54 3.45
C ALA A 293 6.69 -32.56 2.50
N ALA A 294 6.46 -33.79 2.97
CA ALA A 294 5.78 -34.85 2.26
C ALA A 294 4.30 -34.54 1.96
N ASP A 295 3.62 -33.82 2.87
CA ASP A 295 2.21 -33.48 2.72
C ASP A 295 1.98 -32.39 1.66
N LEU A 296 3.03 -31.63 1.33
CA LEU A 296 3.02 -30.57 0.32
C LEU A 296 3.28 -31.09 -1.11
N ALA A 297 3.82 -32.30 -1.24
CA ALA A 297 4.21 -32.91 -2.51
C ALA A 297 3.08 -33.10 -3.55
N PRO A 298 1.83 -33.49 -3.19
CA PRO A 298 0.80 -33.78 -4.20
C PRO A 298 0.19 -32.54 -4.87
N HIS A 299 0.36 -31.34 -4.29
CA HIS A 299 -0.20 -30.09 -4.82
C HIS A 299 0.81 -29.23 -5.58
N ALA A 300 2.10 -29.55 -5.48
CA ALA A 300 3.10 -29.02 -6.38
C ALA A 300 3.08 -29.88 -7.67
N PRO A 301 2.80 -29.32 -8.87
CA PRO A 301 3.09 -30.05 -10.09
C PRO A 301 4.57 -30.43 -10.04
N ALA A 302 4.94 -31.66 -10.37
CA ALA A 302 6.33 -32.13 -10.29
C ALA A 302 7.28 -31.12 -10.99
N PRO A 303 8.06 -30.33 -10.21
CA PRO A 303 9.48 -30.63 -10.04
C PRO A 303 9.96 -30.58 -8.58
N ARG A 304 11.21 -31.03 -8.38
CA ARG A 304 11.96 -31.11 -7.12
C ARG A 304 11.85 -29.84 -6.26
N VAL A 305 11.41 -30.01 -5.02
CA VAL A 305 11.50 -29.04 -3.92
C VAL A 305 12.96 -28.66 -3.72
N SER A 306 13.35 -27.42 -4.06
CA SER A 306 14.76 -27.02 -4.08
C SER A 306 15.21 -26.20 -2.87
N ALA A 307 14.29 -25.71 -2.04
CA ALA A 307 14.63 -24.97 -0.82
C ALA A 307 13.53 -25.13 0.24
N LEU A 308 13.90 -25.61 1.42
CA LEU A 308 13.08 -25.56 2.62
C LEU A 308 13.79 -24.58 3.56
N VAL A 309 13.19 -23.42 3.83
CA VAL A 309 13.72 -22.47 4.81
C VAL A 309 12.99 -22.73 6.12
N THR A 310 13.41 -23.77 6.84
CA THR A 310 12.95 -24.03 8.21
C THR A 310 13.86 -23.29 9.17
N ARG A 311 13.30 -22.59 10.16
CA ARG A 311 14.14 -22.03 11.23
C ARG A 311 14.74 -23.21 12.00
N GLY A 312 16.07 -23.32 11.99
CA GLY A 312 16.78 -24.41 12.67
C GLY A 312 16.35 -24.47 14.13
N GLY A 313 15.86 -25.64 14.55
CA GLY A 313 15.31 -25.88 15.89
C GLY A 313 16.26 -25.45 16.99
N GLY A 314 15.99 -24.28 17.56
CA GLY A 314 16.53 -23.86 18.85
C GLY A 314 15.63 -24.43 19.95
N SER A 315 16.25 -25.00 20.97
CA SER A 315 15.68 -25.51 22.23
C SER A 315 14.37 -24.83 22.67
N PRO A 316 13.40 -25.57 23.25
CA PRO A 316 12.10 -25.05 23.64
C PRO A 316 12.23 -23.97 24.72
N GLY A 317 12.29 -22.72 24.29
CA GLY A 317 12.09 -21.53 25.12
C GLY A 317 10.69 -20.96 24.89
N PRO A 318 10.16 -20.16 25.83
CA PRO A 318 8.79 -19.64 25.79
C PRO A 318 8.58 -18.49 24.79
N ASP A 319 9.40 -18.41 23.73
CA ASP A 319 9.29 -17.35 22.73
C ASP A 319 8.14 -17.66 21.74
N PRO A 320 7.42 -16.63 21.26
CA PRO A 320 6.30 -16.79 20.35
C PRO A 320 6.72 -17.48 19.04
N LEU A 321 5.92 -18.48 18.64
CA LEU A 321 6.08 -19.27 17.43
C LEU A 321 5.92 -18.38 16.19
N VAL A 322 7.04 -18.06 15.53
CA VAL A 322 7.04 -17.40 14.21
C VAL A 322 6.68 -18.45 13.15
N PRO A 323 5.80 -18.16 12.17
CA PRO A 323 5.45 -19.11 11.12
C PRO A 323 6.66 -19.48 10.24
N ASP A 324 6.85 -20.77 9.95
CA ASP A 324 7.85 -21.23 8.98
C ASP A 324 7.37 -20.93 7.54
N VAL A 325 8.20 -20.23 6.77
CA VAL A 325 7.90 -19.91 5.37
C VAL A 325 8.62 -20.89 4.45
N VAL A 326 7.86 -21.84 3.88
CA VAL A 326 8.40 -22.90 3.01
C VAL A 326 8.36 -22.49 1.53
N ILE A 327 9.49 -22.04 0.99
CA ILE A 327 9.55 -21.62 -0.42
C ILE A 327 9.91 -22.80 -1.33
N VAL A 328 8.90 -23.47 -1.88
CA VAL A 328 9.11 -24.57 -2.82
C VAL A 328 9.39 -24.05 -4.25
N ARG A 329 10.68 -23.94 -4.64
CA ARG A 329 11.03 -23.64 -6.03
C ARG A 329 10.92 -24.89 -6.90
N GLY A 330 9.99 -24.88 -7.86
CA GLY A 330 9.96 -25.85 -8.96
C GLY A 330 11.09 -25.55 -9.94
N THR A 331 12.08 -26.43 -10.04
CA THR A 331 13.12 -26.34 -11.07
C THR A 331 12.62 -26.99 -12.37
N GLY A 332 12.23 -26.17 -13.34
CA GLY A 332 12.31 -26.61 -14.73
C GLY A 332 13.76 -26.99 -15.01
N SER A 333 14.00 -28.16 -15.60
CA SER A 333 15.30 -28.79 -15.77
C SER A 333 16.41 -27.81 -16.21
N SER A 334 17.21 -27.35 -15.26
CA SER A 334 18.49 -26.67 -15.51
C SER A 334 19.61 -27.57 -14.98
N PRO A 335 20.64 -27.90 -15.79
CA PRO A 335 21.67 -28.89 -15.44
C PRO A 335 22.73 -28.39 -14.46
N TYR A 336 22.55 -27.23 -13.81
CA TYR A 336 23.57 -26.67 -12.90
C TYR A 336 23.05 -26.44 -11.48
N GLY A 337 23.53 -27.29 -10.57
CA GLY A 337 23.94 -26.95 -9.19
C GLY A 337 22.88 -26.47 -8.20
N GLY A 338 22.46 -27.35 -7.29
CA GLY A 338 21.74 -26.96 -6.08
C GLY A 338 22.64 -26.18 -5.11
N THR A 339 22.23 -24.98 -4.75
CA THR A 339 22.87 -24.18 -3.68
C THR A 339 22.05 -24.33 -2.41
N ALA A 340 22.67 -24.83 -1.34
CA ALA A 340 22.07 -24.91 -0.01
C ALA A 340 21.87 -23.51 0.56
N LEU A 341 20.66 -23.23 1.07
CA LEU A 341 20.27 -21.94 1.61
C LEU A 341 20.48 -21.95 3.13
N HIS A 342 21.40 -21.14 3.63
CA HIS A 342 21.65 -21.01 5.07
C HIS A 342 20.49 -20.30 5.78
N THR A 343 19.95 -20.93 6.81
CA THR A 343 18.94 -20.37 7.71
C THR A 343 19.60 -19.52 8.80
N ARG A 344 19.16 -18.27 8.93
CA ARG A 344 19.64 -17.33 9.96
C ARG A 344 18.46 -16.55 10.53
N THR A 345 18.43 -16.41 11.85
CA THR A 345 17.46 -15.62 12.61
C THR A 345 17.54 -14.16 12.15
N LEU A 346 16.51 -13.68 11.45
CA LEU A 346 16.49 -12.35 10.86
C LEU A 346 15.15 -11.69 11.23
N GLY A 347 15.20 -10.39 11.59
CA GLY A 347 14.00 -9.56 11.80
C GLY A 347 13.18 -9.38 10.51
N ASP A 348 12.31 -8.37 10.42
CA ASP A 348 11.41 -8.16 9.26
C ASP A 348 12.03 -8.57 7.91
N ILE A 349 11.54 -9.68 7.34
CA ILE A 349 12.06 -10.27 6.11
C ILE A 349 11.19 -9.79 4.95
N SER A 350 11.85 -9.27 3.91
CA SER A 350 11.20 -8.99 2.63
C SER A 350 11.71 -9.98 1.59
N LEU A 351 10.78 -10.65 0.92
CA LEU A 351 11.07 -11.57 -0.17
C LEU A 351 10.51 -10.97 -1.46
N ARG A 352 11.36 -10.82 -2.48
CA ARG A 352 10.98 -10.20 -3.75
C ARG A 352 10.80 -11.27 -4.82
N LEU A 353 9.65 -11.26 -5.49
CA LEU A 353 9.37 -12.13 -6.62
C LEU A 353 9.81 -11.46 -7.91
N THR A 354 10.87 -11.97 -8.55
CA THR A 354 11.29 -11.57 -9.90
C THR A 354 10.75 -12.54 -10.94
N GLY A 355 10.72 -12.14 -12.22
CA GLY A 355 10.30 -13.03 -13.32
C GLY A 355 11.16 -14.31 -13.41
N ASP A 356 12.40 -14.27 -12.92
CA ASP A 356 13.33 -15.39 -12.95
C ASP A 356 13.33 -16.24 -11.65
N GLY A 357 12.48 -15.91 -10.66
CA GLY A 357 12.34 -16.64 -9.40
C GLY A 357 12.26 -15.75 -8.14
N LEU A 358 12.54 -16.33 -6.98
CA LEU A 358 12.55 -15.60 -5.71
C LEU A 358 13.95 -15.04 -5.43
N ALA A 359 14.04 -13.73 -5.18
CA ALA A 359 15.24 -13.10 -4.64
C ALA A 359 15.01 -12.76 -3.16
N ILE A 360 15.90 -13.24 -2.29
CA ILE A 360 15.91 -12.88 -0.87
C ILE A 360 16.48 -11.46 -0.76
N ALA A 361 15.69 -10.51 -0.27
CA ALA A 361 16.19 -9.18 0.02
C ALA A 361 16.82 -9.15 1.41
N ARG A 362 17.97 -8.47 1.54
CA ARG A 362 18.72 -8.36 2.81
C ARG A 362 17.87 -7.68 3.90
N PRO A 363 18.09 -8.02 5.19
CA PRO A 363 17.45 -7.32 6.30
C PRO A 363 17.70 -5.82 6.21
N ARG A 364 16.63 -5.04 6.42
CA ARG A 364 16.71 -3.58 6.46
C ARG A 364 17.48 -3.20 7.74
N ALA A 365 18.59 -2.48 7.61
CA ALA A 365 19.23 -1.85 8.76
C ALA A 365 18.21 -0.89 9.39
N ARG A 366 17.98 -1.01 10.70
CA ARG A 366 17.16 -0.03 11.44
C ARG A 366 17.80 1.34 11.24
N SER A 367 17.08 2.23 10.56
CA SER A 367 17.44 3.65 10.36
C SER A 367 16.95 4.49 11.51
#